data_AF-A0A3M7C8K8-F1
#
_entry.id   AF-A0A3M7C8K8-F1
#
_cell.length_a   1.000
_cell.length_b   1.000
_cell.length_c   1.000
_cell.angle_alpha   90.00
_cell.angle_beta   90.00
_cell.angle_gamma   90.00
#
_symmetry.space_group_name_H-M   'P 1'
#
loop_
_entity.id
_entity.type
_entity.pdbx_description
1 polymer ?
#
loop_
_entity_poly.entity_id
_entity_poly.type
_entity_poly.pdbx_seq_one_letter_code
_entity_poly.pdbx_strand_id
1 'polypeptide(L)' 'MYGVLASLAIFIATRSFARGPPRTMTKEYQEATNEYMKEHNMEPITGVSSEGYVGKGQVQTDRSSKDLPPLEE' A
#
# COMPACT_ATOMS: atom_id res chain seq x y z
N MET A 1 -0.81 29.16 5.37
CA MET A 1 0.41 28.45 5.81
C MET A 1 0.34 28.01 7.27
N TYR A 2 0.08 28.90 8.23
CA TYR A 2 -0.04 28.55 9.65
C TYR A 2 -1.07 27.45 9.97
N GLY A 3 -2.21 27.42 9.29
CA GLY A 3 -3.21 26.35 9.48
C GLY A 3 -2.72 24.95 9.11
N VAL A 4 -1.85 24.82 8.09
CA VAL A 4 -1.26 23.53 7.69
C VAL A 4 -0.21 23.07 8.70
N LEU A 5 0.55 24.01 9.27
CA LEU A 5 1.50 23.70 10.34
C LEU A 5 0.78 23.28 11.62
N ALA A 6 -0.30 23.98 11.98
CA ALA A 6 -1.12 23.63 13.13
C ALA A 6 -1.77 22.24 12.96
N SER A 7 -2.34 21.94 11.79
CA SER A 7 -2.94 20.62 11.53
C SER A 7 -1.90 19.49 11.55
N LEU A 8 -0.70 19.71 11.00
CA LEU A 8 0.39 18.74 11.05
C LEU A 8 0.84 18.46 12.50
N ALA A 9 0.97 19.51 13.32
CA ALA A 9 1.35 19.38 14.71
C ALA A 9 0.32 18.56 15.51
N ILE A 10 -0.98 18.84 15.32
CA ILE A 10 -2.07 18.10 15.97
C ILE A 10 -2.06 16.63 15.51
N PHE A 11 -1.85 16.37 14.22
CA PHE A 11 -1.80 15.02 13.67
C PHE A 11 -0.66 14.18 14.27
N ILE A 12 0.56 14.71 14.30
CA ILE A 12 1.72 14.01 14.85
C ILE A 12 1.54 13.76 16.35
N ALA A 13 1.05 14.77 17.09
CA ALA A 13 0.78 14.65 18.52
C ALA A 13 -0.24 13.54 18.80
N THR A 14 -1.34 13.46 18.04
CA THR A 14 -2.36 12.42 18.26
C THR A 14 -1.85 11.03 17.84
N ARG A 15 -1.10 10.95 16.73
CA ARG A 15 -0.63 9.68 16.18
C ARG A 15 0.42 8.99 17.04
N SER A 16 1.25 9.75 17.75
CA SER A 16 2.31 9.20 18.62
C SER A 16 1.76 8.43 19.83
N PHE A 17 0.57 8.79 20.31
CA PHE A 17 -0.12 8.08 21.41
C PHE A 17 -1.04 6.96 20.93
N ALA A 18 -1.25 6.80 19.62
CA ALA A 18 -2.11 5.77 19.07
C ALA A 18 -1.47 4.37 19.18
N ARG A 19 -2.31 3.33 19.20
CA ARG A 19 -1.84 1.93 19.22
C ARG A 19 -1.05 1.59 17.95
N GLY A 20 -0.21 0.57 18.06
CA GLY A 20 0.56 0.03 16.93
C GLY A 20 -0.34 -0.46 15.78
N PRO A 21 0.22 -0.57 14.57
CA PRO A 21 -0.52 -1.07 13.40
C PRO A 21 -1.02 -2.51 13.63
N PRO A 22 -2.09 -2.94 12.94
CA PRO A 22 -2.60 -4.30 13.03
C PRO A 22 -1.62 -5.31 12.44
N ARG A 23 -1.71 -6.58 12.85
CA ARG A 23 -0.84 -7.67 12.38
C ARG A 23 -0.94 -7.96 10.88
N THR A 24 -2.03 -7.54 10.24
CA THR A 24 -2.25 -7.68 8.79
C THR A 24 -1.48 -6.64 7.97
N MET A 25 -0.88 -5.65 8.62
CA MET A 25 -0.10 -4.58 7.97
C MET A 25 1.41 -4.88 8.04
N THR A 26 1.79 -6.13 7.83
CA THR A 26 3.18 -6.55 7.58
C THR A 26 3.37 -6.91 6.10
N LYS A 27 4.61 -6.83 5.60
CA LYS A 27 4.90 -7.09 4.19
C LYS A 27 4.59 -8.53 3.82
N GLU A 28 4.92 -9.48 4.69
CA GLU A 28 4.69 -10.91 4.49
C GLU A 28 3.20 -11.21 4.36
N TYR A 29 2.36 -10.56 5.18
CA TYR A 29 0.92 -10.75 5.12
C TYR A 29 0.33 -10.15 3.83
N GLN A 30 0.84 -8.99 3.40
CA GLN A 30 0.39 -8.33 2.17
C GLN A 30 0.80 -9.11 0.91
N GLU A 31 1.99 -9.70 0.90
CA GLU A 31 2.48 -10.57 -0.17
C GLU A 31 1.68 -11.88 -0.24
N ALA A 32 1.44 -12.53 0.90
CA ALA A 32 0.57 -13.70 0.97
C ALA A 32 -0.86 -13.40 0.52
N THR A 33 -1.36 -12.19 0.82
CA THR A 33 -2.68 -11.74 0.33
C THR A 33 -2.68 -11.59 -1.19
N ASN A 34 -1.60 -11.08 -1.80
CA ASN A 34 -1.49 -11.01 -3.26
C ASN A 34 -1.49 -12.39 -3.92
N GLU A 35 -0.81 -13.38 -3.34
CA GLU A 35 -0.82 -14.77 -3.83
C GLU A 35 -2.24 -15.36 -3.76
N TYR A 36 -2.89 -15.22 -2.60
CA TYR A 36 -4.28 -15.63 -2.41
C TYR A 36 -5.23 -14.95 -3.41
N MET A 37 -5.06 -13.65 -3.68
CA MET A 37 -5.88 -12.93 -4.67
C MET A 37 -5.72 -13.52 -6.06
N LYS A 38 -4.50 -13.88 -6.48
CA LYS A 38 -4.22 -14.51 -7.77
C LYS A 38 -4.82 -15.91 -7.86
N GLU A 39 -4.66 -16.72 -6.81
CA GLU A 39 -5.23 -18.08 -6.75
C GLU A 39 -6.75 -18.07 -6.90
N HIS A 40 -7.42 -17.06 -6.33
CA HIS A 40 -8.87 -16.92 -6.37
C HIS A 40 -9.38 -16.01 -7.50
N ASN A 41 -8.52 -15.57 -8.42
CA ASN A 41 -8.87 -14.67 -9.52
C ASN A 41 -9.61 -13.40 -9.04
N MET A 42 -9.16 -12.79 -7.95
CA MET A 42 -9.73 -11.55 -7.43
C MET A 42 -9.26 -10.36 -8.28
N GLU A 43 -10.19 -9.51 -8.73
CA GLU A 43 -9.92 -8.39 -9.64
C GLU A 43 -9.18 -8.81 -10.94
N PRO A 44 -9.78 -9.69 -11.76
CA PRO A 44 -9.11 -10.28 -12.94
C PRO A 44 -9.05 -9.34 -14.15
N ILE A 45 -9.80 -8.24 -14.17
CA ILE A 45 -9.86 -7.32 -15.32
C ILE A 45 -8.73 -6.28 -15.23
N THR A 46 -8.51 -5.69 -14.06
CA THR A 46 -7.57 -4.57 -13.88
C THR A 46 -6.64 -4.71 -12.68
N GLY A 47 -6.89 -5.66 -11.78
CA GLY A 47 -6.15 -5.80 -10.53
C GLY A 47 -5.11 -6.91 -10.55
N VAL A 48 -4.71 -7.34 -9.35
CA VAL A 48 -3.54 -8.21 -9.11
C VAL A 48 -3.57 -9.54 -9.86
N SER A 49 -4.77 -10.00 -10.26
CA SER A 49 -4.98 -11.26 -10.98
C SER A 49 -5.11 -11.10 -12.49
N SER A 50 -5.01 -9.87 -13.03
CA SER A 50 -5.06 -9.67 -14.48
C SER A 50 -3.72 -10.05 -15.13
N GLU A 51 -3.78 -10.61 -16.34
CA GLU A 51 -2.60 -11.12 -17.07
C GLU A 51 -1.54 -10.03 -17.36
N GLY A 52 -1.96 -8.77 -17.39
CA GLY A 52 -1.10 -7.61 -17.61
C GLY A 52 -0.88 -6.74 -16.37
N TYR A 53 -1.14 -7.24 -15.16
CA TYR A 53 -1.00 -6.42 -13.95
C TYR A 53 0.47 -6.11 -13.64
N VAL A 54 0.79 -4.82 -13.65
CA VAL A 54 2.11 -4.30 -13.35
C VAL A 54 2.04 -3.43 -12.09
N GLY A 55 2.37 -4.02 -10.93
CA GLY A 55 2.32 -3.32 -9.65
C GLY A 55 2.55 -4.19 -8.43
N LYS A 56 2.65 -3.55 -7.26
CA LYS A 56 2.89 -4.20 -5.96
C LYS A 56 1.62 -4.77 -5.31
N GLY A 57 0.45 -4.60 -5.92
CA GLY A 57 -0.82 -5.10 -5.38
C GLY A 57 -1.17 -4.49 -4.03
N GLN A 58 -1.49 -5.33 -3.06
CA GLN A 58 -1.84 -4.96 -1.69
C GLN A 58 -0.64 -4.56 -0.82
N VAL A 59 0.59 -4.67 -1.35
CA VAL A 59 1.79 -4.27 -0.61
C VAL A 59 1.85 -2.75 -0.54
N GLN A 60 1.74 -2.22 0.68
CA GLN A 60 1.81 -0.79 0.95
C GLN A 60 3.17 -0.28 0.50
N THR A 61 3.17 0.63 -0.48
CA THR A 61 4.41 1.16 -1.01
C THR A 61 5.07 2.10 -0.01
N ASP A 62 6.37 1.93 0.18
CA ASP A 62 7.20 3.05 0.57
C ASP A 62 7.16 4.05 -0.59
N ARG A 63 7.06 5.35 -0.28
CA ARG A 63 6.75 6.46 -1.21
C ARG A 63 7.70 6.62 -2.42
N SER A 64 8.68 5.72 -2.59
CA SER A 64 9.67 5.74 -3.64
C SER A 64 9.17 4.95 -4.87
N SER A 65 9.02 5.66 -5.98
CA SER A 65 8.70 5.15 -7.32
C SER A 65 9.74 4.21 -7.93
N LYS A 66 10.77 3.83 -7.16
CA LYS A 66 11.95 3.10 -7.64
C LYS A 66 11.67 1.64 -8.01
N ASP A 67 10.57 1.10 -7.51
CA ASP A 67 10.20 -0.30 -7.66
C ASP A 67 9.04 -0.51 -8.66
N LEU A 68 8.66 0.54 -9.40
CA LEU A 68 7.76 0.40 -10.54
C LEU A 68 8.63 0.02 -11.75
N PRO A 69 8.29 -1.03 -12.51
CA PRO A 69 8.98 -1.29 -13.75
C PRO A 69 8.77 -0.09 -14.71
N PRO A 70 9.76 0.21 -15.58
CA PRO A 70 9.63 1.29 -16.53
C PRO A 70 8.36 1.09 -17.36
N LEU A 71 7.57 2.15 -17.50
CA LEU A 71 6.42 2.14 -18.39
C LEU A 71 6.97 1.96 -19.81
N GLU A 72 6.81 0.77 -20.38
CA GLU A 72 7.06 0.59 -21.82
C GLU A 72 5.99 1.39 -22.56
N GLU A 73 6.44 2.35 -23.39
CA GLU A 73 5.61 3.23 -24.22
C GLU A 73 4.86 2.48 -25.33
#